data_AF-E4XRP8-F1
#
_entry.id   AF-E4XRP8-F1
#
_cell.length_a   1.000
_cell.length_b   1.000
_cell.length_c   1.000
_cell.angle_alpha   90.00
_cell.angle_beta   90.00
_cell.angle_gamma   90.00
#
_symmetry.space_group_name_H-M   'P 1'
#
loop_
_entity.id
_entity.type
_entity.pdbx_description
1 polymer ?
#
loop_
_entity_poly.entity_id
_entity_poly.type
_entity_poly.pdbx_seq_one_letter_code
_entity_poly.pdbx_strand_id
1 'polypeptide(L)'
;MQTKEKDTAKASHVRISSHSLVALENQSMLLIGGEDWRFGGARQSGIWQLKDENWNEIGKLLQADYDGSAIYIGRSIYYFGLNSNAIQRLDFSEAEELQIVEFIGNQPDNNYYPVLFQDSSNYCV
;
A
#
# COMPACT_ATOMS: atom_id res chain seq x y z
N MET A 1 -19.85 -8.34 -36.82
CA MET A 1 -18.80 -8.50 -35.79
C MET A 1 -18.98 -7.38 -34.79
N GLN A 2 -19.63 -7.65 -33.65
CA GLN A 2 -19.69 -6.72 -32.53
C GLN A 2 -18.41 -6.91 -31.72
N THR A 3 -17.56 -5.88 -31.71
CA THR A 3 -16.44 -5.77 -30.77
C THR A 3 -17.04 -5.70 -29.36
N LYS A 4 -16.79 -6.72 -28.54
CA LYS A 4 -17.06 -6.65 -27.11
C LYS A 4 -16.15 -5.57 -26.54
N GLU A 5 -16.74 -4.46 -26.09
CA GLU A 5 -16.09 -3.58 -25.14
C GLU A 5 -15.66 -4.46 -23.96
N LYS A 6 -14.36 -4.41 -23.67
CA LYS A 6 -13.79 -5.00 -22.47
C LYS A 6 -14.44 -4.23 -21.33
N ASP A 7 -15.26 -4.90 -20.51
CA ASP A 7 -15.73 -4.35 -19.24
C ASP A 7 -14.50 -4.01 -18.39
N THR A 8 -13.98 -2.80 -18.54
CA THR A 8 -13.10 -2.19 -17.56
C THR A 8 -13.99 -1.97 -16.35
N ALA A 9 -13.78 -2.78 -15.32
CA ALA A 9 -14.42 -2.61 -14.03
C ALA A 9 -14.09 -1.19 -13.54
N LYS A 10 -14.98 -0.24 -13.84
CA LYS A 10 -14.95 1.12 -13.32
C LYS A 10 -15.06 0.96 -11.82
N ALA A 11 -13.97 1.18 -11.09
CA ALA A 11 -13.86 0.99 -9.65
C ALA A 11 -15.08 1.62 -8.97
N SER A 12 -16.05 0.78 -8.61
CA SER A 12 -17.32 1.24 -8.08
C SER A 12 -17.11 1.55 -6.61
N HIS A 13 -16.48 2.71 -6.35
CA HIS A 13 -16.39 3.44 -5.09
C HIS A 13 -16.00 2.63 -3.86
N VAL A 14 -14.88 1.90 -3.86
CA VAL A 14 -14.37 1.29 -2.62
C VAL A 14 -14.23 2.40 -1.56
N ARG A 15 -14.94 2.29 -0.43
CA ARG A 15 -14.94 3.31 0.63
C ARG A 15 -13.84 2.99 1.63
N ILE A 16 -12.61 2.95 1.14
CA ILE A 16 -11.45 2.67 1.97
C ILE A 16 -11.05 3.96 2.70
N SER A 17 -11.13 3.96 4.02
CA SER A 17 -10.50 4.97 4.87
C SER A 17 -9.23 4.42 5.51
N SER A 18 -8.47 5.25 6.21
CA SER A 18 -7.35 4.80 7.05
C SER A 18 -6.28 4.01 6.29
N HIS A 19 -6.18 4.23 4.98
CA HIS A 19 -5.17 3.65 4.10
C HIS A 19 -3.97 4.60 4.00
N SER A 20 -2.83 4.07 3.57
CA SER A 20 -1.69 4.90 3.19
C SER A 20 -1.76 5.21 1.68
N LEU A 21 -1.43 6.44 1.30
CA LEU A 21 -1.20 6.84 -0.09
C LEU A 21 0.28 7.13 -0.30
N VAL A 22 0.86 6.56 -1.36
CA VAL A 22 2.28 6.71 -1.69
C VAL A 22 2.44 6.96 -3.19
N ALA A 23 3.17 8.00 -3.59
CA ALA A 23 3.50 8.23 -4.99
C ALA A 23 4.76 7.45 -5.39
N LEU A 24 4.77 6.93 -6.62
CA LEU A 24 5.92 6.26 -7.24
C LEU A 24 6.62 7.20 -8.25
N GLU A 25 7.83 6.84 -8.73
CA GLU A 25 8.60 7.70 -9.64
C GLU A 25 7.93 7.85 -11.01
N ASN A 26 7.20 6.83 -11.45
CA ASN A 26 6.44 6.85 -12.70
C ASN A 26 5.13 7.65 -12.64
N GLN A 27 4.95 8.49 -11.61
CA GLN A 27 3.75 9.30 -11.34
C GLN A 27 2.48 8.50 -11.04
N SER A 28 2.59 7.18 -10.89
CA SER A 28 1.49 6.38 -10.33
C SER A 28 1.38 6.60 -8.82
N MET A 29 0.24 6.24 -8.26
CA MET A 29 -0.04 6.32 -6.84
C MET A 29 -0.50 4.98 -6.32
N LEU A 30 -0.06 4.60 -5.12
CA LEU A 30 -0.54 3.42 -4.43
C LEU A 30 -1.53 3.78 -3.33
N LEU A 31 -2.52 2.92 -3.16
CA LEU A 31 -3.37 2.83 -1.97
C LEU A 31 -3.08 1.49 -1.29
N ILE A 32 -2.69 1.56 -0.02
CA ILE A 32 -2.21 0.42 0.75
C ILE A 32 -3.05 0.25 2.02
N GLY A 33 -3.67 -0.93 2.18
CA GLY A 33 -4.44 -1.27 3.37
C GLY A 33 -5.71 -0.42 3.55
N GLY A 34 -6.10 -0.20 4.79
CA GLY A 34 -7.26 0.60 5.21
C GLY A 34 -8.47 -0.24 5.62
N GLU A 35 -9.60 0.43 5.83
CA GLU A 35 -10.87 -0.18 6.24
C GLU A 35 -11.98 0.10 5.21
N ASP A 36 -12.70 -0.94 4.79
CA ASP A 36 -13.89 -0.78 3.93
C ASP A 36 -15.17 -0.66 4.76
N TRP A 37 -15.71 0.56 4.81
CA TRP A 37 -16.93 0.87 5.54
C TRP A 37 -18.20 0.27 4.94
N ARG A 38 -18.18 -0.21 3.70
CA ARG A 38 -19.33 -0.95 3.13
C ARG A 38 -19.56 -2.28 3.82
N PHE A 39 -18.49 -2.85 4.38
CA PHE A 39 -18.49 -4.13 5.08
C PHE A 39 -18.22 -3.94 6.58
N GLY A 40 -18.64 -2.81 7.15
CA GLY A 40 -18.56 -2.57 8.58
C GLY A 40 -17.16 -2.32 9.13
N GLY A 41 -16.26 -1.74 8.32
CA GLY A 41 -14.87 -1.47 8.71
C GLY A 41 -13.98 -2.70 8.50
N ALA A 42 -14.26 -3.50 7.47
CA ALA A 42 -13.44 -4.67 7.18
C ALA A 42 -12.03 -4.23 6.79
N ARG A 43 -11.03 -4.75 7.50
CA ARG A 43 -9.61 -4.48 7.25
C ARG A 43 -9.22 -4.98 5.86
N GLN A 44 -8.49 -4.16 5.12
CA GLN A 44 -8.06 -4.45 3.77
C GLN A 44 -6.60 -4.87 3.75
N SER A 45 -6.27 -5.85 2.92
CA SER A 45 -4.89 -6.16 2.56
C SER A 45 -4.54 -5.71 1.15
N GLY A 46 -5.51 -5.24 0.35
CA GLY A 46 -5.28 -4.87 -1.04
C GLY A 46 -4.23 -3.77 -1.19
N ILE A 47 -3.37 -3.93 -2.19
CA ILE A 47 -2.46 -2.92 -2.70
C ILE A 47 -2.99 -2.54 -4.09
N TRP A 48 -3.42 -1.30 -4.21
CA TRP A 48 -4.00 -0.77 -5.43
C TRP A 48 -3.06 0.25 -6.05
N GLN A 49 -2.96 0.29 -7.37
CA GLN A 49 -2.19 1.28 -8.11
C GLN A 49 -3.10 2.07 -9.04
N LEU A 50 -2.99 3.40 -8.97
CA LEU A 50 -3.56 4.35 -9.91
C LEU A 50 -2.59 4.52 -11.08
N LYS A 51 -2.98 4.02 -12.25
CA LYS A 51 -2.23 4.18 -13.49
C LYS A 51 -3.21 4.42 -14.63
N ASP A 52 -2.89 5.37 -15.51
CA ASP A 52 -3.74 5.76 -16.63
C ASP A 52 -5.19 6.03 -16.20
N GLU A 53 -5.36 6.80 -15.11
CA GLU A 53 -6.66 7.16 -14.49
C GLU A 53 -7.48 5.98 -13.93
N ASN A 54 -6.91 4.78 -13.85
CA ASN A 54 -7.58 3.58 -13.37
C ASN A 54 -6.88 2.99 -12.14
N TRP A 55 -7.67 2.66 -11.11
CA TRP A 55 -7.22 1.89 -9.97
C TRP A 55 -7.29 0.40 -10.27
N ASN A 56 -6.17 -0.30 -10.13
CA ASN A 56 -6.07 -1.75 -10.29
C ASN A 56 -5.44 -2.36 -9.05
N GLU A 57 -5.98 -3.48 -8.56
CA GLU A 57 -5.33 -4.25 -7.49
C GLU A 57 -4.10 -4.94 -8.10
N ILE A 58 -2.92 -4.65 -7.55
CA ILE A 58 -1.63 -5.19 -8.04
C ILE A 58 -1.02 -6.21 -7.07
N GLY A 59 -1.56 -6.33 -5.87
CA GLY A 59 -1.06 -7.26 -4.86
C GLY A 59 -1.80 -7.13 -3.54
N LYS A 60 -1.29 -7.84 -2.52
CA LYS A 60 -1.82 -7.81 -1.16
C LYS A 60 -0.70 -7.75 -0.14
N LEU A 61 -0.94 -7.01 0.94
CA LEU A 61 -0.22 -7.15 2.20
C LEU A 61 -0.38 -8.59 2.71
N LEU A 62 0.64 -9.07 3.41
CA LEU A 62 0.66 -10.37 4.07
C LEU A 62 -0.39 -10.46 5.19
N GLN A 63 -0.73 -9.31 5.79
CA GLN A 63 -1.79 -9.16 6.78
C GLN A 63 -2.61 -7.90 6.46
N ALA A 64 -3.93 -8.00 6.59
CA ALA A 64 -4.82 -6.85 6.43
C ALA A 64 -4.64 -5.87 7.59
N ASP A 65 -4.51 -4.58 7.27
CA ASP A 65 -4.16 -3.56 8.25
C ASP A 65 -4.69 -2.18 7.83
N TYR A 66 -4.69 -1.24 8.76
CA TYR A 66 -5.25 0.10 8.63
C TYR A 66 -4.57 1.04 9.63
N ASP A 67 -4.76 2.36 9.48
CA ASP A 67 -4.17 3.39 10.35
C ASP A 67 -2.62 3.31 10.45
N GLY A 68 -2.01 2.67 9.46
CA GLY A 68 -0.56 2.56 9.30
C GLY A 68 0.04 3.72 8.51
N SER A 69 1.37 3.70 8.40
CA SER A 69 2.11 4.66 7.59
C SER A 69 3.03 3.96 6.62
N ALA A 70 3.27 4.61 5.48
CA ALA A 70 4.10 4.06 4.42
C ALA A 70 5.08 5.13 3.91
N ILE A 71 6.30 4.71 3.58
CA ILE A 71 7.32 5.58 2.98
C ILE A 71 8.01 4.87 1.82
N TYR A 72 8.22 5.60 0.73
CA TYR A 72 8.93 5.11 -0.46
C TYR A 72 10.40 5.53 -0.41
N ILE A 73 11.30 4.54 -0.38
CA ILE A 73 12.75 4.73 -0.29
C ILE A 73 13.44 3.71 -1.18
N GLY A 74 14.23 4.18 -2.15
CA GLY A 74 15.12 3.31 -2.92
C GLY A 74 14.42 2.19 -3.70
N ARG A 75 13.25 2.46 -4.27
CA ARG A 75 12.38 1.48 -4.98
C ARG A 75 11.72 0.42 -4.09
N SER A 76 11.70 0.68 -2.80
CA SER A 76 10.94 -0.11 -1.83
C SER A 76 9.97 0.78 -1.06
N ILE A 77 8.77 0.28 -0.78
CA ILE A 77 7.86 0.88 0.18
C ILE A 77 7.94 0.13 1.49
N TYR A 78 8.14 0.86 2.58
CA TYR A 78 8.10 0.33 3.93
C TYR A 78 6.75 0.68 4.54
N TYR A 79 5.92 -0.32 4.80
CA TYR A 79 4.60 -0.19 5.40
C TYR A 79 4.64 -0.64 6.86
N PHE A 80 4.23 0.26 7.75
CA PHE A 80 4.14 0.05 9.20
C PHE A 80 2.67 -0.08 9.58
N GLY A 81 2.22 -1.30 9.84
CA GLY A 81 0.82 -1.59 10.15
C GLY A 81 0.49 -1.47 11.64
N LEU A 82 -0.61 -0.79 12.00
CA LEU A 82 -1.02 -0.56 13.38
C LEU A 82 -1.51 -1.85 14.05
N ASN A 83 -2.45 -2.55 13.41
CA ASN A 83 -3.14 -3.65 14.08
C ASN A 83 -2.31 -4.93 14.07
N SER A 84 -1.54 -5.18 13.02
CA SER A 84 -0.67 -6.36 12.95
C SER A 84 0.66 -6.15 13.68
N ASN A 85 1.03 -4.90 13.97
CA ASN A 85 2.40 -4.48 14.28
C ASN A 85 3.44 -4.87 13.22
N ALA A 86 3.04 -5.42 12.08
CA ALA A 86 3.97 -5.89 11.09
C ALA A 86 4.58 -4.72 10.31
N ILE A 87 5.87 -4.81 10.08
CA ILE A 87 6.59 -4.00 9.11
C ILE A 87 6.76 -4.84 7.87
N GLN A 88 6.19 -4.38 6.77
CA GLN A 88 6.21 -5.06 5.48
C GLN A 88 6.96 -4.20 4.46
N ARG A 89 7.85 -4.80 3.68
CA ARG A 89 8.54 -4.16 2.56
C ARG A 89 7.89 -4.62 1.26
N LEU A 90 7.52 -3.66 0.41
CA LEU A 90 7.04 -3.90 -0.94
C LEU A 90 8.15 -3.47 -1.89
N ASP A 91 8.70 -4.39 -2.67
CA ASP A 91 9.78 -4.09 -3.62
C ASP A 91 9.24 -3.97 -5.04
N PHE A 92 9.70 -2.94 -5.75
CA PHE A 92 9.28 -2.62 -7.10
C PHE A 92 10.43 -2.79 -8.10
N SER A 93 10.09 -3.13 -9.34
CA SER A 93 11.04 -3.13 -10.45
C SER A 93 11.35 -1.70 -10.90
N GLU A 94 12.28 -1.55 -11.85
CA GLU A 94 12.57 -0.23 -12.45
C GLU A 94 11.36 0.36 -13.21
N ALA A 95 10.43 -0.49 -13.64
CA ALA A 95 9.19 -0.07 -14.29
C ALA A 95 8.06 0.23 -13.28
N GLU A 96 8.37 0.25 -11.98
CA GLU A 96 7.42 0.45 -10.87
C GLU A 96 6.32 -0.62 -10.85
N GLU A 97 6.72 -1.87 -11.12
CA GLU A 97 5.87 -3.05 -11.00
C GLU A 97 6.20 -3.80 -9.72
N LEU A 98 5.18 -4.05 -8.89
CA LEU A 98 5.34 -4.78 -7.62
C LEU A 98 5.91 -6.18 -7.89
N GLN A 99 7.04 -6.50 -7.24
CA GLN A 99 7.72 -7.78 -7.37
C GLN A 99 7.41 -8.69 -6.18
N ILE A 100 7.57 -8.17 -4.96
CA ILE A 100 7.43 -8.96 -3.74
C ILE A 100 6.93 -8.11 -2.57
N VAL A 101 6.23 -8.77 -1.66
CA VAL A 101 5.85 -8.23 -0.35
C VAL A 101 6.48 -9.12 0.72
N GLU A 102 7.39 -8.56 1.52
CA GLU A 102 8.14 -9.28 2.54
C GLU A 102 7.84 -8.76 3.93
N PHE A 103 7.74 -9.66 4.90
CA PHE A 103 7.74 -9.30 6.31
C PHE A 103 9.17 -9.08 6.77
N ILE A 104 9.47 -7.89 7.31
CA ILE A 104 10.84 -7.52 7.71
C ILE A 104 11.00 -7.24 9.20
N GLY A 105 9.93 -7.28 9.97
CA GLY A 105 9.98 -7.10 11.42
C GLY A 105 8.64 -6.68 12.01
N ASN A 106 8.65 -6.40 13.31
CA ASN A 106 7.50 -5.85 14.01
C ASN A 106 7.85 -4.49 14.63
N GLN A 107 6.85 -3.62 14.70
CA GLN A 107 6.86 -2.45 15.54
C GLN A 107 6.91 -2.86 17.03
N PRO A 108 7.52 -2.06 17.91
CA PRO A 108 7.59 -2.37 19.34
C PRO A 108 6.22 -2.25 20.05
N ASP A 109 5.29 -1.49 19.47
CA ASP A 109 3.95 -1.26 20.00
C ASP A 109 3.00 -0.83 18.87
N ASN A 110 1.71 -0.72 19.18
CA ASN A 110 0.64 -0.27 18.31
C ASN A 110 0.74 1.25 18.05
N ASN A 111 1.58 1.66 17.10
CA ASN A 111 1.74 3.08 16.75
C ASN A 111 0.70 3.51 15.70
N TYR A 112 -0.15 4.48 16.07
CA TYR A 112 -1.16 5.08 15.19
C TYR A 112 -0.54 6.16 14.30
N TYR A 113 -0.58 5.97 12.98
CA TYR A 113 0.08 6.84 11.98
C TYR A 113 1.50 7.28 12.37
N PRO A 114 2.46 6.34 12.52
CA PRO A 114 3.82 6.69 12.88
C PRO A 114 4.44 7.60 11.81
N VAL A 115 5.09 8.68 12.24
CA VAL A 115 5.82 9.56 11.32
C VAL A 115 7.07 8.83 10.82
N LEU A 116 7.12 8.55 9.52
CA LEU A 116 8.25 7.93 8.86
C LEU A 116 9.07 8.99 8.12
N PHE A 117 10.39 8.99 8.29
CA PHE A 117 11.30 9.83 7.54
C PHE A 117 12.62 9.09 7.32
N GLN A 118 13.26 9.37 6.20
CA GLN A 118 14.59 8.86 5.91
C GLN A 118 15.62 9.80 6.55
N ASP A 119 16.59 9.24 7.26
CA ASP A 119 17.78 9.95 7.72
C ASP A 119 19.03 9.38 7.04
N SER A 120 20.01 10.25 6.79
CA SER A 120 21.35 9.90 6.32
C SER A 120 22.32 9.54 7.45
N SER A 121 21.93 9.83 8.69
CA SER A 121 22.74 9.63 9.88
C SER A 121 22.76 8.15 10.27
N ASN A 122 23.96 7.58 10.40
CA ASN A 122 24.14 6.28 11.02
C ASN A 122 24.21 6.49 12.54
N TYR A 123 23.13 6.19 13.26
CA TYR A 123 23.10 6.27 14.74
C TYR A 123 23.69 5.03 15.43
N CYS A 124 24.12 4.02 14.66
CA CYS A 124 24.67 2.76 15.16
C CYS A 124 26.20 2.74 15.18
N VAL A 125 26.85 3.87 15.46
CA VAL A 125 28.33 3.97 15.59
C VAL A 125 28.77 3.80 17.04
#